data_AF-A0A3R7B0Z0-F1
#
_entry.id   AF-A0A3R7B0Z0-F1
#
_cell.length_a   1.000
_cell.length_b   1.000
_cell.length_c   1.000
_cell.angle_alpha   90.00
_cell.angle_beta   90.00
_cell.angle_gamma   90.00
#
_symmetry.space_group_name_H-M   'P 1'
#
loop_
_entity.id
_entity.type
_entity.pdbx_description
1 polymer ?
#
loop_
_entity_poly.entity_id
_entity_poly.type
_entity_poly.pdbx_seq_one_letter_code
_entity_poly.pdbx_strand_id
1 'polypeptide(L)'
;MIAAKNPQILRLLERLLDGRISVIVPEYDFESEEGYSYPEIDAILETSSKETIKILDELYKEGILKRKFYDKIFLCKECGSCKVKINPQCPFCKSSNISKGQALEHLECGYVDLEENFRTKKGLVCPKCGKKLKQIGVDYSRVGVLYKCEDCKERFSEPINALRCTKCRVSFPLEEAAEKEIYSYTLNETMRNKILLQIRPKRLIEDILKEEGYEVKSSVPILGRSGIKHELDIYAVKKADSTESKVIVGLSGANEEVAPEEVLKLFAKATDIGANKTIMVAIPKASKETKFFANHYGIKCIEASELEKAQDRFKREIRLSLSKKG
;
A
#
# COMPACT_ATOMS: atom_id res chain seq x y z
N MET A 1 -19.67 -5.61 -11.57
CA MET A 1 -18.21 -5.52 -11.36
C MET A 1 -17.93 -4.24 -10.62
N ILE A 2 -17.15 -4.33 -9.56
CA ILE A 2 -16.83 -3.20 -8.69
C ILE A 2 -16.16 -2.06 -9.48
N ALA A 3 -15.32 -2.42 -10.47
CA ALA A 3 -14.66 -1.47 -11.37
C ALA A 3 -15.59 -0.54 -12.16
N ALA A 4 -16.79 -1.00 -12.55
CA ALA A 4 -17.69 -0.21 -13.39
C ALA A 4 -18.37 0.95 -12.64
N LYS A 5 -18.34 0.93 -11.30
CA LYS A 5 -19.04 1.89 -10.44
C LYS A 5 -18.12 2.82 -9.65
N ASN A 6 -16.80 2.59 -9.71
CA ASN A 6 -15.83 3.35 -8.93
C ASN A 6 -14.80 4.00 -9.89
N PRO A 7 -14.89 5.33 -10.12
CA PRO A 7 -14.00 6.07 -10.99
C PRO A 7 -12.51 5.95 -10.65
N GLN A 8 -12.19 5.87 -9.36
CA GLN A 8 -10.81 5.71 -8.89
C GLN A 8 -10.25 4.33 -9.28
N ILE A 9 -11.08 3.28 -9.24
CA ILE A 9 -10.69 1.97 -9.78
C ILE A 9 -10.49 2.05 -11.30
N LEU A 10 -11.34 2.76 -12.04
CA LEU A 10 -11.12 2.97 -13.48
C LEU A 10 -9.79 3.66 -13.77
N ARG A 11 -9.41 4.65 -12.95
CA ARG A 11 -8.10 5.34 -13.01
C ARG A 11 -6.94 4.36 -12.85
N LEU A 12 -7.00 3.50 -11.84
CA LEU A 12 -6.01 2.44 -11.61
C LEU A 12 -5.91 1.49 -12.83
N LEU A 13 -7.05 1.01 -13.31
CA LEU A 13 -7.11 0.07 -14.42
C LEU A 13 -6.60 0.67 -15.74
N GLU A 14 -6.83 1.96 -15.98
CA GLU A 14 -6.27 2.67 -17.13
C GLU A 14 -4.75 2.76 -17.06
N ARG A 15 -4.19 3.09 -15.89
CA ARG A 15 -2.73 3.12 -15.70
C ARG A 15 -2.08 1.75 -15.92
N LEU A 16 -2.75 0.67 -15.47
CA LEU A 16 -2.32 -0.71 -15.72
C LEU A 16 -2.38 -1.08 -17.21
N LEU A 17 -3.45 -0.69 -17.90
CA LEU A 17 -3.65 -1.01 -19.32
C LEU A 17 -2.63 -0.33 -20.24
N ASP A 18 -2.32 0.93 -19.95
CA ASP A 18 -1.37 1.75 -20.71
C ASP A 18 0.10 1.44 -20.34
N GLY A 19 0.33 0.57 -19.35
CA GLY A 19 1.67 0.19 -18.89
C GLY A 19 2.37 1.25 -18.03
N ARG A 20 1.66 2.31 -17.61
CA ARG A 20 2.17 3.29 -16.64
C ARG A 20 2.46 2.65 -15.28
N ILE A 21 1.66 1.65 -14.92
CA ILE A 21 1.91 0.72 -13.83
C ILE A 21 1.97 -0.67 -14.44
N SER A 22 3.12 -1.34 -14.34
CA SER A 22 3.27 -2.72 -14.84
C SER A 22 3.04 -3.75 -13.75
N VAL A 23 3.49 -3.44 -12.53
CA VAL A 23 3.38 -4.27 -11.34
C VAL A 23 3.06 -3.37 -10.16
N ILE A 24 2.06 -3.76 -9.39
CA ILE A 24 1.73 -3.15 -8.09
C ILE A 24 2.53 -3.89 -7.03
N VAL A 25 3.46 -3.19 -6.40
CA VAL A 25 4.33 -3.74 -5.35
C VAL A 25 4.02 -3.11 -3.99
N PRO A 26 4.03 -3.89 -2.91
CA PRO A 26 3.81 -3.37 -1.56
C PRO A 26 5.07 -2.68 -1.01
N GLU A 27 4.88 -1.77 -0.07
CA GLU A 27 5.93 -1.18 0.76
C GLU A 27 5.66 -1.45 2.23
N TYR A 28 6.70 -1.70 3.03
CA TYR A 28 6.52 -1.88 4.47
C TYR A 28 6.16 -0.56 5.14
N ASP A 29 5.14 -0.60 5.98
CA ASP A 29 4.66 0.54 6.75
C ASP A 29 4.39 0.08 8.18
N PHE A 30 5.39 0.31 9.03
CA PHE A 30 5.34 -0.06 10.45
C PHE A 30 4.41 0.83 11.29
N GLU A 31 3.94 1.94 10.73
CA GLU A 31 2.94 2.80 11.37
C GLU A 31 1.53 2.34 11.03
N SER A 32 1.31 1.78 9.84
CA SER A 32 0.03 1.20 9.45
C SER A 32 -0.42 0.03 10.36
N GLU A 33 -1.73 -0.16 10.48
CA GLU A 33 -2.28 -1.33 11.19
C GLU A 33 -1.92 -2.65 10.49
N GLU A 34 -1.75 -2.61 9.17
CA GLU A 34 -1.59 -3.78 8.32
C GLU A 34 -0.12 -4.22 8.18
N GLY A 35 0.84 -3.37 8.57
CA GLY A 35 2.29 -3.59 8.45
C GLY A 35 2.89 -3.29 7.08
N TYR A 36 2.05 -2.97 6.10
CA TYR A 36 2.43 -2.63 4.73
C TYR A 36 1.31 -1.85 4.05
N SER A 37 1.65 -1.16 2.96
CA SER A 37 0.74 -0.36 2.14
C SER A 37 1.12 -0.44 0.67
N TYR A 38 0.33 0.23 -0.18
CA TYR A 38 0.64 0.44 -1.59
C TYR A 38 0.59 1.93 -1.87
N PRO A 39 1.61 2.74 -1.49
CA PRO A 39 1.49 4.19 -1.43
C PRO A 39 1.03 4.85 -2.74
N GLU A 40 1.55 4.38 -3.88
CA GLU A 40 1.11 4.88 -5.20
C GLU A 40 -0.38 4.56 -5.46
N ILE A 41 -0.85 3.38 -5.05
CA ILE A 41 -2.23 2.94 -5.26
C ILE A 41 -3.18 3.61 -4.27
N ASP A 42 -2.75 3.80 -3.02
CA ASP A 42 -3.46 4.58 -2.00
C ASP A 42 -3.77 5.98 -2.53
N ALA A 43 -2.79 6.62 -3.18
CA ALA A 43 -2.95 7.92 -3.82
C ALA A 43 -3.93 7.88 -5.00
N ILE A 44 -3.81 6.90 -5.90
CA ILE A 44 -4.69 6.75 -7.07
C ILE A 44 -6.15 6.53 -6.65
N LEU A 45 -6.34 5.66 -5.65
CA LEU A 45 -7.64 5.28 -5.11
C LEU A 45 -8.22 6.32 -4.13
N GLU A 46 -7.40 7.28 -3.68
CA GLU A 46 -7.75 8.29 -2.69
C GLU A 46 -8.34 7.65 -1.42
N THR A 47 -7.72 6.56 -0.94
CA THR A 47 -8.23 5.76 0.19
C THR A 47 -7.13 5.36 1.18
N SER A 48 -7.53 4.82 2.34
CA SER A 48 -6.59 4.30 3.32
C SER A 48 -5.93 3.00 2.85
N SER A 49 -4.70 2.71 3.30
CA SER A 49 -3.98 1.48 2.91
C SER A 49 -4.77 0.20 3.19
N LYS A 50 -5.51 0.18 4.31
CA LYS A 50 -6.40 -0.93 4.67
C LYS A 50 -7.48 -1.18 3.62
N GLU A 51 -8.08 -0.11 3.11
CA GLU A 51 -9.11 -0.20 2.10
C GLU A 51 -8.53 -0.51 0.72
N THR A 52 -7.36 0.04 0.37
CA THR A 52 -6.62 -0.34 -0.85
C THR A 52 -6.32 -1.83 -0.89
N ILE A 53 -5.85 -2.41 0.22
CA ILE A 53 -5.58 -3.86 0.32
C ILE A 53 -6.83 -4.67 0.00
N LYS A 54 -8.01 -4.27 0.52
CA LYS A 54 -9.28 -4.94 0.22
C LYS A 54 -9.65 -4.81 -1.25
N ILE A 55 -9.56 -3.61 -1.82
CA ILE A 55 -9.88 -3.36 -3.23
C ILE A 55 -9.00 -4.23 -4.14
N LEU A 56 -7.69 -4.31 -3.87
CA LEU A 56 -6.79 -5.16 -4.66
C LEU A 56 -7.14 -6.66 -4.55
N ASP A 57 -7.51 -7.14 -3.36
CA ASP A 57 -7.95 -8.52 -3.15
C ASP A 57 -9.29 -8.82 -3.86
N GLU A 58 -10.23 -7.87 -3.85
CA GLU A 58 -11.49 -7.96 -4.61
C GLU A 58 -11.25 -8.00 -6.13
N LEU A 59 -10.38 -7.13 -6.66
CA LEU A 59 -10.02 -7.14 -8.07
C LEU A 59 -9.32 -8.45 -8.48
N TYR A 60 -8.53 -9.03 -7.57
CA TYR A 60 -7.98 -10.39 -7.75
C TYR A 60 -9.08 -11.46 -7.75
N LYS A 61 -10.02 -11.43 -6.80
CA LYS A 61 -11.15 -12.36 -6.74
C LYS A 61 -12.08 -12.27 -7.95
N GLU A 62 -12.27 -11.07 -8.52
CA GLU A 62 -12.98 -10.87 -9.79
C GLU A 62 -12.17 -11.32 -11.02
N GLY A 63 -10.92 -11.75 -10.84
CA GLY A 63 -10.01 -12.20 -11.90
C GLY A 63 -9.42 -11.06 -12.75
N ILE A 64 -9.65 -9.80 -12.38
CA ILE A 64 -9.12 -8.61 -13.07
C ILE A 64 -7.61 -8.52 -12.86
N LEU A 65 -7.15 -8.81 -11.65
CA LEU A 65 -5.73 -8.86 -11.31
C LEU A 65 -5.29 -10.31 -11.14
N LYS A 66 -4.01 -10.57 -11.44
CA LYS A 66 -3.29 -11.73 -10.93
C LYS A 66 -2.46 -11.27 -9.75
N ARG A 67 -2.26 -12.16 -8.77
CA ARG A 67 -1.39 -11.90 -7.64
C ARG A 67 -0.23 -12.90 -7.59
N LYS A 68 0.91 -12.46 -7.09
CA LYS A 68 2.09 -13.28 -6.83
C LYS A 68 2.54 -13.04 -5.40
N PHE A 69 2.88 -14.10 -4.67
CA PHE A 69 3.51 -13.99 -3.35
C PHE A 69 4.71 -13.04 -3.42
N TYR A 70 4.70 -12.05 -2.53
CA TYR A 70 5.78 -11.08 -2.39
C TYR A 70 6.58 -11.35 -1.12
N ASP A 71 5.89 -11.40 0.02
CA ASP A 71 6.48 -11.67 1.32
C ASP A 71 5.43 -12.17 2.33
N LYS A 72 5.84 -12.47 3.56
CA LYS A 72 4.95 -12.73 4.70
C LYS A 72 5.36 -11.92 5.93
N ILE A 73 4.38 -11.58 6.75
CA ILE A 73 4.61 -10.99 8.07
C ILE A 73 3.96 -11.82 9.16
N PHE A 74 4.54 -11.76 10.36
CA PHE A 74 3.98 -12.38 11.55
C PHE A 74 3.01 -11.42 12.26
N LEU A 75 1.90 -11.97 12.73
CA LEU A 75 0.90 -11.27 13.50
C LEU A 75 0.84 -11.83 14.91
N CYS A 76 0.52 -10.94 15.86
CA CYS A 76 0.24 -11.36 17.23
C CYS A 76 -1.01 -12.25 17.27
N LYS A 77 -0.87 -13.46 17.82
CA LYS A 77 -1.98 -14.41 17.97
C LYS A 77 -3.16 -13.88 18.80
N GLU A 78 -2.91 -12.94 19.71
CA GLU A 78 -3.93 -12.39 20.63
C GLU A 78 -4.63 -11.16 20.08
N CYS A 79 -3.90 -10.21 19.48
CA CYS A 79 -4.47 -8.92 19.06
C CYS A 79 -4.37 -8.63 17.56
N GLY A 80 -3.82 -9.56 16.76
CA GLY A 80 -3.67 -9.43 15.31
C GLY A 80 -2.65 -8.40 14.83
N SER A 81 -1.95 -7.70 15.74
CA SER A 81 -0.98 -6.67 15.35
C SER A 81 0.28 -7.26 14.71
N CYS A 82 0.74 -6.65 13.62
CA CYS A 82 2.03 -6.95 12.98
C CYS A 82 3.25 -6.44 13.75
N LYS A 83 3.06 -5.64 14.82
CA LYS A 83 4.15 -5.07 15.63
C LYS A 83 4.67 -6.11 16.63
N VAL A 84 5.30 -7.15 16.09
CA VAL A 84 5.94 -8.23 16.84
C VAL A 84 7.44 -8.18 16.65
N LYS A 85 8.19 -8.43 17.73
CA LYS A 85 9.64 -8.51 17.69
C LYS A 85 10.11 -9.87 18.17
N ILE A 86 11.24 -10.32 17.65
CA ILE A 86 11.95 -11.47 18.21
C ILE A 86 12.35 -11.13 19.65
N ASN A 87 12.07 -12.04 20.57
CA ASN A 87 12.32 -11.88 21.99
C ASN A 87 12.73 -13.23 22.58
N PRO A 88 13.96 -13.70 22.32
CA PRO A 88 14.40 -15.02 22.71
C PRO A 88 14.33 -15.21 24.24
N GLN A 89 13.99 -16.42 24.68
CA GLN A 89 13.73 -16.73 26.09
C GLN A 89 14.57 -17.91 26.60
N CYS A 90 14.89 -17.88 27.89
CA CYS A 90 15.50 -19.01 28.59
C CYS A 90 14.57 -20.23 28.55
N PRO A 91 15.04 -21.43 28.17
CA PRO A 91 14.22 -22.63 28.11
C PRO A 91 13.77 -23.12 29.49
N PHE A 92 14.47 -22.74 30.56
CA PHE A 92 14.19 -23.20 31.92
C PHE A 92 13.17 -22.32 32.66
N CYS A 93 13.26 -20.99 32.51
CA CYS A 93 12.41 -20.05 33.26
C CYS A 93 11.62 -19.07 32.40
N LYS A 94 11.75 -19.13 31.06
CA LYS A 94 11.11 -18.23 30.07
C LYS A 94 11.50 -16.75 30.17
N SER A 95 12.47 -16.40 31.01
CA SER A 95 13.00 -15.02 31.05
C SER A 95 13.71 -14.66 29.75
N SER A 96 13.53 -13.42 29.28
CA SER A 96 14.31 -12.86 28.17
C SER A 96 15.60 -12.17 28.63
N ASN A 97 15.90 -12.18 29.92
CA ASN A 97 17.15 -11.64 30.48
C ASN A 97 18.29 -12.65 30.26
N ILE A 98 18.73 -12.74 29.01
CA ILE A 98 19.75 -13.70 28.57
C ILE A 98 20.97 -12.96 28.04
N SER A 99 22.15 -13.37 28.48
CA SER A 99 23.43 -12.99 27.90
C SER A 99 23.89 -14.11 26.95
N LYS A 100 24.69 -13.76 25.93
CA LYS A 100 25.29 -14.74 25.01
C LYS A 100 26.75 -14.42 24.80
N GLY A 101 27.57 -15.44 24.63
CA GLY A 101 28.98 -15.29 24.30
C GLY A 101 29.55 -16.53 23.66
N GLN A 102 30.80 -16.43 23.24
CA GLN A 102 31.53 -17.57 22.70
C GLN A 102 31.79 -18.60 23.81
N ALA A 103 31.47 -19.86 23.57
CA ALA A 103 31.81 -20.94 24.49
C ALA A 103 33.13 -21.60 24.13
N LEU A 104 33.90 -21.88 25.16
CA LEU A 104 35.08 -22.73 25.09
C LEU A 104 34.80 -24.05 25.79
N GLU A 105 35.25 -25.13 25.18
CA GLU A 105 35.38 -26.43 25.81
C GLU A 105 36.85 -26.68 26.13
N HIS A 106 37.16 -27.02 27.38
CA HIS A 106 38.47 -27.56 27.74
C HIS A 106 38.52 -29.04 27.35
N LEU A 107 39.32 -29.38 26.33
CA LEU A 107 39.32 -30.70 25.70
C LEU A 107 39.78 -31.81 26.67
N GLU A 108 40.60 -31.50 27.67
CA GLU A 108 41.07 -32.50 28.63
C GLU A 108 40.02 -32.86 29.71
N CYS A 109 39.21 -31.90 30.18
CA CYS A 109 38.26 -32.15 31.28
C CYS A 109 36.77 -31.99 30.93
N GLY A 110 36.48 -31.69 29.65
CA GLY A 110 35.14 -31.54 29.08
C GLY A 110 34.35 -30.34 29.63
N TYR A 111 35.01 -29.39 30.30
CA TYR A 111 34.30 -28.25 30.87
C TYR A 111 33.98 -27.22 29.80
N VAL A 112 32.69 -26.87 29.70
CA VAL A 112 32.18 -25.89 28.74
C VAL A 112 31.62 -24.69 29.50
N ASP A 113 32.09 -23.49 29.16
CA ASP A 113 31.51 -22.23 29.65
C ASP A 113 31.85 -21.07 28.69
N LEU A 114 31.34 -19.88 29.00
CA LEU A 114 31.68 -18.66 28.28
C LEU A 114 33.18 -18.37 28.34
N GLU A 115 33.78 -17.98 27.22
CA GLU A 115 35.21 -17.63 27.10
C GLU A 115 35.65 -16.61 28.16
N GLU A 116 34.76 -15.68 28.53
CA GLU A 116 34.97 -14.69 29.59
C GLU A 116 35.35 -15.33 30.94
N ASN A 117 34.75 -16.48 31.27
CA ASN A 117 35.05 -17.21 32.51
C ASN A 117 36.38 -17.97 32.44
N PHE A 118 36.94 -18.17 31.24
CA PHE A 118 38.30 -18.69 31.07
C PHE A 118 39.35 -17.58 31.07
N ARG A 119 38.98 -16.33 30.82
CA ARG A 119 39.92 -15.20 30.71
C ARG A 119 40.40 -14.76 32.09
N THR A 120 41.71 -14.83 32.29
CA THR A 120 42.40 -14.31 33.49
C THR A 120 43.51 -13.35 33.08
N LYS A 121 44.10 -12.63 34.04
CA LYS A 121 45.33 -11.83 33.82
C LYS A 121 46.51 -12.65 33.27
N LYS A 122 46.48 -13.98 33.39
CA LYS A 122 47.54 -14.91 32.98
C LYS A 122 47.22 -15.63 31.66
N GLY A 123 46.19 -15.19 30.93
CA GLY A 123 45.67 -15.85 29.72
C GLY A 123 44.46 -16.72 30.02
N LEU A 124 44.16 -17.66 29.12
CA LEU A 124 43.02 -18.57 29.25
C LEU A 124 43.34 -19.69 30.26
N VAL A 125 42.46 -19.90 31.24
CA VAL A 125 42.58 -20.90 32.30
C VAL A 125 41.23 -21.57 32.50
N CYS A 126 41.19 -22.89 32.52
CA CYS A 126 39.95 -23.63 32.81
C CYS A 126 39.53 -23.38 34.27
N PRO A 127 38.33 -22.83 34.53
CA PRO A 127 37.90 -22.54 35.90
C PRO A 127 37.54 -23.80 36.70
N LYS A 128 37.28 -24.94 36.03
CA LYS A 128 37.00 -26.24 36.68
C LYS A 128 38.26 -26.92 37.21
N CYS A 129 39.38 -26.87 36.48
CA CYS A 129 40.60 -27.63 36.83
C CYS A 129 41.87 -26.80 37.01
N GLY A 130 41.81 -25.49 36.73
CA GLY A 130 42.93 -24.55 36.89
C GLY A 130 44.04 -24.66 35.83
N LYS A 131 43.92 -25.55 34.85
CA LYS A 131 44.92 -25.71 33.79
C LYS A 131 44.88 -24.55 32.78
N LYS A 132 46.06 -24.14 32.33
CA LYS A 132 46.21 -23.10 31.31
C LYS A 132 45.88 -23.66 29.92
N LEU A 133 45.12 -22.90 29.15
CA LEU A 133 44.77 -23.20 27.78
C LEU A 133 45.66 -22.35 26.86
N LYS A 134 46.50 -22.98 26.06
CA LYS A 134 47.47 -22.29 25.18
C LYS A 134 47.14 -22.49 23.71
N GLN A 135 46.78 -23.71 23.32
CA GLN A 135 46.63 -24.09 21.92
C GLN A 135 45.20 -24.55 21.60
N ILE A 136 44.57 -23.87 20.64
CA ILE A 136 43.27 -24.26 20.09
C ILE A 136 43.41 -25.62 19.39
N GLY A 137 42.43 -26.51 19.57
CA GLY A 137 42.40 -27.85 18.99
C GLY A 137 43.23 -28.89 19.75
N VAL A 138 43.98 -28.47 20.77
CA VAL A 138 44.76 -29.35 21.65
C VAL A 138 44.29 -29.19 23.09
N ASP A 139 44.37 -27.97 23.62
CA ASP A 139 43.94 -27.68 24.99
C ASP A 139 42.44 -27.34 25.03
N TYR A 140 41.95 -26.60 24.03
CA TYR A 140 40.56 -26.15 24.02
C TYR A 140 39.98 -26.03 22.61
N SER A 141 38.66 -26.14 22.51
CA SER A 141 37.91 -25.91 21.27
C SER A 141 36.89 -24.78 21.47
N ARG A 142 36.47 -24.15 20.38
CA ARG A 142 35.36 -23.18 20.35
C ARG A 142 34.13 -23.93 19.89
N VAL A 143 33.19 -24.16 20.80
CA VAL A 143 32.00 -25.01 20.56
C VAL A 143 30.78 -24.23 20.09
N GLY A 144 30.90 -22.90 19.92
CA GLY A 144 29.85 -22.06 19.36
C GLY A 144 29.41 -20.96 20.31
N VAL A 145 28.12 -20.64 20.29
CA VAL A 145 27.51 -19.65 21.17
C VAL A 145 26.86 -20.37 22.35
N LEU A 146 27.13 -19.89 23.56
CA LEU A 146 26.42 -20.32 24.76
C LEU A 146 25.65 -19.14 25.32
N TYR A 147 24.45 -19.44 25.78
CA TYR A 147 23.57 -18.48 26.43
C TYR A 147 23.56 -18.75 27.92
N LYS A 148 23.40 -17.68 28.69
CA LYS A 148 23.23 -17.73 30.13
C LYS A 148 22.04 -16.88 30.51
N CYS A 149 21.12 -17.44 31.29
CA CYS A 149 20.03 -16.66 31.85
C CYS A 149 20.51 -15.91 33.09
N GLU A 150 20.27 -14.60 33.15
CA GLU A 150 20.65 -13.82 34.31
C GLU A 150 19.67 -13.94 35.49
N ASP A 151 18.48 -14.49 35.27
CA ASP A 151 17.48 -14.68 36.32
C ASP A 151 17.62 -16.05 37.02
N CYS A 152 17.72 -17.15 36.26
CA CYS A 152 17.87 -18.51 36.83
C CYS A 152 19.30 -19.06 36.81
N LYS A 153 20.25 -18.34 36.20
CA LYS A 153 21.68 -18.71 36.07
C LYS A 153 21.97 -19.99 35.26
N GLU A 154 20.94 -20.61 34.69
CA GLU A 154 21.11 -21.73 33.77
C GLU A 154 21.82 -21.34 32.47
N ARG A 155 22.56 -22.30 31.93
CA ARG A 155 23.29 -22.19 30.67
C ARG A 155 22.67 -23.12 29.64
N PHE A 156 22.59 -22.69 28.39
CA PHE A 156 21.97 -23.45 27.30
C PHE A 156 22.55 -23.03 25.95
N SER A 157 22.50 -23.93 24.98
CA SER A 157 22.97 -23.68 23.61
C SER A 157 21.95 -22.92 22.76
N GLU A 158 20.66 -23.15 22.99
CA GLU A 158 19.58 -22.60 22.17
C GLU A 158 18.49 -21.95 23.02
N PRO A 159 18.20 -20.65 22.85
CA PRO A 159 17.04 -20.02 23.46
C PRO A 159 15.75 -20.46 22.75
N ILE A 160 14.62 -20.35 23.44
CA ILE A 160 13.31 -20.46 22.81
C ILE A 160 13.12 -19.25 21.88
N ASN A 161 12.83 -19.51 20.61
CA ASN A 161 12.46 -18.50 19.63
C ASN A 161 11.03 -18.02 19.89
N ALA A 162 10.90 -17.04 20.79
CA ALA A 162 9.62 -16.40 21.07
C ALA A 162 9.50 -15.06 20.35
N LEU A 163 8.27 -14.72 19.97
CA LEU A 163 7.86 -13.38 19.57
C LEU A 163 7.25 -12.65 20.77
N ARG A 164 7.42 -11.32 20.78
CA ARG A 164 6.76 -10.43 21.73
C ARG A 164 6.04 -9.32 20.98
N CYS A 165 4.73 -9.20 21.22
CA CYS A 165 3.96 -8.10 20.66
C CYS A 165 4.26 -6.80 21.41
N THR A 166 4.58 -5.73 20.69
CA THR A 166 4.83 -4.41 21.32
C THR A 166 3.53 -3.68 21.68
N LYS A 167 2.38 -4.09 21.10
CA LYS A 167 1.05 -3.56 21.40
C LYS A 167 0.45 -4.14 22.68
N CYS A 168 0.23 -5.47 22.75
CA CYS A 168 -0.40 -6.12 23.91
C CYS A 168 0.59 -6.77 24.89
N ARG A 169 1.91 -6.72 24.62
CA ARG A 169 3.00 -7.25 25.45
C ARG A 169 3.04 -8.78 25.64
N VAL A 170 2.09 -9.52 25.10
CA VAL A 170 2.07 -10.99 25.11
C VAL A 170 3.31 -11.54 24.40
N SER A 171 3.91 -12.57 24.99
CA SER A 171 5.00 -13.34 24.39
C SER A 171 4.51 -14.74 24.08
N PHE A 172 4.89 -15.27 22.91
CA PHE A 172 4.43 -16.57 22.41
C PHE A 172 5.50 -17.18 21.50
N PRO A 173 5.56 -18.52 21.35
CA PRO A 173 6.47 -19.19 20.43
C PRO A 173 6.27 -18.72 18.98
N LEU A 174 7.34 -18.72 18.18
CA LEU A 174 7.28 -18.34 16.77
C LEU A 174 6.29 -19.20 15.98
N GLU A 175 6.20 -20.49 16.33
CA GLU A 175 5.33 -21.48 15.69
C GLU A 175 3.84 -21.19 15.89
N GLU A 176 3.50 -20.43 16.95
CA GLU A 176 2.11 -20.02 17.23
C GLU A 176 1.75 -18.67 16.57
N ALA A 177 2.68 -18.05 15.85
CA ALA A 177 2.42 -16.79 15.18
C ALA A 177 1.46 -16.99 14.02
N ALA A 178 0.40 -16.19 13.96
CA ALA A 178 -0.41 -16.11 12.76
C ALA A 178 0.42 -15.44 11.66
N GLU A 179 0.30 -15.94 10.43
CA GLU A 179 1.06 -15.45 9.29
C GLU A 179 0.12 -14.76 8.30
N LYS A 180 0.56 -13.63 7.77
CA LYS A 180 -0.17 -12.91 6.74
C LYS A 180 0.70 -12.78 5.51
N GLU A 181 0.22 -13.33 4.39
CA GLU A 181 0.87 -13.17 3.10
C GLU A 181 0.64 -11.76 2.55
N ILE A 182 1.69 -11.24 1.92
CA ILE A 182 1.72 -9.98 1.18
C ILE A 182 1.93 -10.33 -0.29
N TYR A 183 1.18 -9.69 -1.17
CA TYR A 183 1.19 -9.99 -2.59
C TYR A 183 1.66 -8.79 -3.41
N SER A 184 2.18 -9.08 -4.59
CA SER A 184 2.25 -8.12 -5.69
C SER A 184 1.14 -8.43 -6.68
N TYR A 185 0.67 -7.43 -7.42
CA TYR A 185 -0.41 -7.59 -8.38
C TYR A 185 0.01 -7.15 -9.78
N THR A 186 -0.49 -7.86 -10.78
CA THR A 186 -0.37 -7.50 -12.20
C THR A 186 -1.73 -7.56 -12.87
N LEU A 187 -1.90 -6.84 -13.97
CA LEU A 187 -3.12 -6.98 -14.76
C LEU A 187 -3.26 -8.41 -15.29
N ASN A 188 -4.46 -8.97 -15.21
CA ASN A 188 -4.78 -10.18 -15.93
C ASN A 188 -5.04 -9.85 -17.41
N GLU A 189 -4.08 -10.18 -18.27
CA GLU A 189 -4.16 -9.91 -19.71
C GLU A 189 -5.41 -10.48 -20.39
N THR A 190 -5.99 -11.57 -19.89
CA THR A 190 -7.23 -12.13 -20.46
C THR A 190 -8.43 -11.21 -20.23
N MET A 191 -8.37 -10.33 -19.23
CA MET A 191 -9.41 -9.35 -18.91
C MET A 191 -9.24 -8.01 -19.64
N ARG A 192 -8.12 -7.81 -20.34
CA ARG A 192 -7.79 -6.54 -21.04
C ARG A 192 -8.96 -5.98 -21.85
N ASN A 193 -9.54 -6.79 -22.74
CA ASN A 193 -10.64 -6.36 -23.59
C ASN A 193 -11.88 -5.97 -22.79
N LYS A 194 -12.21 -6.73 -21.73
CA LYS A 194 -13.37 -6.44 -20.87
C LYS A 194 -13.20 -5.13 -20.08
N ILE A 195 -11.98 -4.81 -19.68
CA ILE A 195 -11.66 -3.57 -18.98
C ILE A 195 -11.71 -2.39 -19.97
N LEU A 196 -11.16 -2.56 -21.18
CA LEU A 196 -11.23 -1.55 -22.23
C LEU A 196 -12.69 -1.15 -22.53
N LEU A 197 -13.62 -2.10 -22.52
CA LEU A 197 -15.06 -1.81 -22.68
C LEU A 197 -15.62 -0.89 -21.58
N GLN A 198 -15.14 -1.03 -20.34
CA GLN A 198 -15.60 -0.20 -19.21
C GLN A 198 -15.01 1.21 -19.23
N ILE A 199 -13.80 1.38 -19.78
CA ILE A 199 -13.14 2.69 -19.89
C ILE A 199 -13.64 3.47 -21.13
N ARG A 200 -14.35 2.83 -22.06
CA ARG A 200 -14.89 3.48 -23.28
C ARG A 200 -15.60 4.82 -23.04
N PRO A 201 -16.50 4.99 -22.05
CA PRO A 201 -17.16 6.28 -21.81
C PRO A 201 -16.17 7.40 -21.53
N LYS A 202 -15.07 7.10 -20.81
CA LYS A 202 -14.01 8.06 -20.55
C LYS A 202 -13.24 8.43 -21.81
N ARG A 203 -12.81 7.43 -22.59
CA ARG A 203 -12.12 7.64 -23.88
C ARG A 203 -12.93 8.48 -24.86
N LEU A 204 -14.25 8.30 -24.87
CA LEU A 204 -15.15 9.14 -25.67
C LEU A 204 -15.04 10.63 -25.30
N ILE A 205 -14.94 10.95 -24.01
CA ILE A 205 -14.74 12.34 -23.55
C ILE A 205 -13.38 12.86 -23.98
N GLU A 206 -12.34 12.03 -23.86
CA GLU A 206 -10.98 12.38 -24.31
C GLU A 206 -10.94 12.69 -25.80
N ASP A 207 -11.59 11.87 -26.63
CA ASP A 207 -11.64 12.04 -28.07
C ASP A 207 -12.37 13.34 -28.44
N ILE A 208 -13.49 13.65 -27.79
CA ILE A 208 -14.19 14.93 -27.99
C ILE A 208 -13.28 16.12 -27.63
N LEU A 209 -12.59 16.07 -26.50
CA LEU A 209 -11.69 17.15 -26.08
C LEU A 209 -10.53 17.32 -27.08
N LYS A 210 -9.96 16.22 -27.58
CA LYS A 210 -8.92 16.25 -28.61
C LYS A 210 -9.43 16.82 -29.93
N GLU A 211 -10.62 16.43 -30.39
CA GLU A 211 -11.29 16.98 -31.58
C GLU A 211 -11.50 18.49 -31.47
N GLU A 212 -11.85 18.98 -30.27
CA GLU A 212 -11.99 20.40 -29.97
C GLU A 212 -10.64 21.13 -29.80
N GLY A 213 -9.51 20.43 -30.00
CA GLY A 213 -8.16 20.98 -30.01
C GLY A 213 -7.50 21.12 -28.64
N TYR A 214 -7.94 20.36 -27.64
CA TYR A 214 -7.26 20.30 -26.34
C TYR A 214 -6.15 19.24 -26.33
N GLU A 215 -5.04 19.56 -25.66
CA GLU A 215 -4.08 18.57 -25.16
C GLU A 215 -4.67 17.89 -23.92
N VAL A 216 -4.92 16.58 -23.99
CA VAL A 216 -5.61 15.82 -22.95
C VAL A 216 -4.64 14.94 -22.17
N LYS A 217 -4.73 15.00 -20.84
CA LYS A 217 -4.01 14.16 -19.89
C LYS A 217 -5.03 13.45 -19.00
N SER A 218 -4.99 12.12 -18.97
CA SER A 218 -5.97 11.31 -18.23
C SER A 218 -5.32 10.47 -17.15
N SER A 219 -5.99 10.33 -16.01
CA SER A 219 -5.52 9.46 -14.91
C SER A 219 -4.09 9.79 -14.48
N VAL A 220 -3.75 11.08 -14.36
CA VAL A 220 -2.42 11.54 -13.92
C VAL A 220 -2.55 12.59 -12.83
N PRO A 221 -1.59 12.66 -11.90
CA PRO A 221 -1.57 13.72 -10.90
C PRO A 221 -1.25 15.07 -11.56
N ILE A 222 -2.04 16.09 -11.24
CA ILE A 222 -1.83 17.47 -11.69
C ILE A 222 -1.46 18.34 -10.50
N LEU A 223 -0.39 19.13 -10.64
CA LEU A 223 0.06 20.04 -9.59
C LEU A 223 -0.88 21.26 -9.52
N GLY A 224 -1.50 21.47 -8.36
CA GLY A 224 -2.29 22.66 -8.05
C GLY A 224 -1.41 23.85 -7.67
N ARG A 225 -2.02 25.05 -7.57
CA ARG A 225 -1.34 26.29 -7.16
C ARG A 225 -0.81 26.21 -5.74
N SER A 226 -1.46 25.43 -4.88
CA SER A 226 -1.01 25.12 -3.52
C SER A 226 0.28 24.27 -3.45
N GLY A 227 0.72 23.69 -4.56
CA GLY A 227 1.79 22.68 -4.59
C GLY A 227 1.31 21.25 -4.29
N ILE A 228 0.02 21.06 -4.00
CA ILE A 228 -0.59 19.74 -3.83
C ILE A 228 -0.81 19.09 -5.20
N LYS A 229 -0.51 17.80 -5.31
CA LYS A 229 -0.83 16.99 -6.49
C LYS A 229 -2.26 16.45 -6.36
N HIS A 230 -3.10 16.74 -7.34
CA HIS A 230 -4.49 16.26 -7.41
C HIS A 230 -4.62 15.15 -8.42
N GLU A 231 -5.20 14.05 -7.99
CA GLU A 231 -5.57 12.96 -8.89
C GLU A 231 -6.88 13.28 -9.62
N LEU A 232 -6.81 13.30 -10.96
CA LEU A 232 -7.89 13.70 -11.85
C LEU A 232 -8.17 12.64 -12.90
N ASP A 233 -9.44 12.55 -13.30
CA ASP A 233 -9.83 11.64 -14.36
C ASP A 233 -9.39 12.14 -15.72
N ILE A 234 -9.76 13.38 -16.07
CA ILE A 234 -9.33 14.04 -17.31
C ILE A 234 -8.98 15.49 -17.01
N TYR A 235 -7.79 15.90 -17.44
CA TYR A 235 -7.33 17.28 -17.49
C TYR A 235 -7.01 17.63 -18.94
N ALA A 236 -7.56 18.73 -19.43
CA ALA A 236 -7.41 19.13 -20.81
C ALA A 236 -7.04 20.61 -20.90
N VAL A 237 -6.04 20.92 -21.72
CA VAL A 237 -5.52 22.29 -21.89
C VAL A 237 -5.51 22.67 -23.35
N LYS A 238 -6.04 23.86 -23.66
CA LYS A 238 -5.94 24.47 -24.98
C LYS A 238 -5.30 25.84 -24.84
N LYS A 239 -4.20 26.06 -25.55
CA LYS A 239 -3.51 27.35 -25.61
C LYS A 239 -3.91 28.05 -26.90
N ALA A 240 -4.39 29.28 -26.78
CA ALA A 240 -4.72 30.15 -27.90
C ALA A 240 -4.17 31.55 -27.62
N ASP A 241 -3.24 32.02 -28.46
CA ASP A 241 -2.52 33.29 -28.31
C ASP A 241 -1.97 33.49 -26.89
N SER A 242 -2.53 34.44 -26.14
CA SER A 242 -2.17 34.80 -24.76
C SER A 242 -3.08 34.19 -23.69
N THR A 243 -4.01 33.31 -24.08
CA THR A 243 -5.00 32.70 -23.19
C THR A 243 -4.82 31.19 -23.09
N GLU A 244 -4.93 30.67 -21.87
CA GLU A 244 -4.92 29.25 -21.58
C GLU A 244 -6.30 28.83 -21.07
N SER A 245 -6.93 27.88 -21.78
CA SER A 245 -8.20 27.27 -21.37
C SER A 245 -7.95 25.89 -20.77
N LYS A 246 -8.25 25.76 -19.48
CA LYS A 246 -8.15 24.53 -18.69
C LYS A 246 -9.53 23.95 -18.44
N VAL A 247 -9.70 22.69 -18.79
CA VAL A 247 -10.91 21.91 -18.54
C VAL A 247 -10.55 20.75 -17.63
N ILE A 248 -11.34 20.55 -16.59
CA ILE A 248 -11.30 19.35 -15.75
C ILE A 248 -12.60 18.58 -15.93
N VAL A 249 -12.47 17.27 -16.13
CA VAL A 249 -13.60 16.35 -16.06
C VAL A 249 -13.36 15.40 -14.89
N GLY A 250 -14.30 15.40 -13.94
CA GLY A 250 -14.36 14.43 -12.86
C GLY A 250 -15.43 13.38 -13.14
N LEU A 251 -15.10 12.11 -12.99
CA LEU A 251 -16.03 11.00 -12.99
C LEU A 251 -16.38 10.71 -11.52
N SER A 252 -17.67 10.62 -11.20
CA SER A 252 -18.15 10.29 -9.85
C SER A 252 -19.14 9.14 -9.94
N GLY A 253 -18.93 8.09 -9.15
CA GLY A 253 -19.71 6.85 -9.24
C GLY A 253 -20.33 6.44 -7.91
N ALA A 254 -21.54 5.91 -7.94
CA ALA A 254 -22.28 5.43 -6.79
C ALA A 254 -23.19 4.24 -7.15
N ASN A 255 -23.76 3.58 -6.14
CA ASN A 255 -24.68 2.46 -6.38
C ASN A 255 -26.02 2.92 -6.97
N GLU A 256 -26.58 4.03 -6.49
CA GLU A 256 -27.86 4.58 -6.92
C GLU A 256 -27.73 6.01 -7.44
N GLU A 257 -27.27 6.93 -6.58
CA GLU A 257 -27.11 8.35 -6.90
C GLU A 257 -25.79 8.88 -6.32
N VAL A 258 -25.10 9.73 -7.09
CA VAL A 258 -23.89 10.42 -6.64
C VAL A 258 -24.26 11.50 -5.61
N ALA A 259 -23.56 11.50 -4.47
CA ALA A 259 -23.78 12.41 -3.36
C ALA A 259 -23.12 13.80 -3.57
N PRO A 260 -23.60 14.86 -2.88
CA PRO A 260 -23.06 16.22 -3.03
C PRO A 260 -21.58 16.39 -2.68
N GLU A 261 -21.04 15.53 -1.81
CA GLU A 261 -19.62 15.59 -1.41
C GLU A 261 -18.67 15.48 -2.60
N GLU A 262 -19.05 14.74 -3.63
CA GLU A 262 -18.24 14.57 -4.84
C GLU A 262 -18.11 15.88 -5.65
N VAL A 263 -19.15 16.73 -5.61
CA VAL A 263 -19.10 18.07 -6.21
C VAL A 263 -18.08 18.94 -5.49
N LEU A 264 -18.09 18.91 -4.15
CA LEU A 264 -17.18 19.70 -3.33
C LEU A 264 -15.72 19.28 -3.54
N LYS A 265 -15.45 17.97 -3.60
CA LYS A 265 -14.12 17.43 -3.91
C LYS A 265 -13.64 17.93 -5.28
N LEU A 266 -14.48 17.80 -6.31
CA LEU A 266 -14.12 18.25 -7.66
C LEU A 266 -13.93 19.77 -7.73
N PHE A 267 -14.77 20.54 -7.05
CA PHE A 267 -14.66 22.00 -6.96
C PHE A 267 -13.34 22.42 -6.32
N ALA A 268 -12.94 21.80 -5.21
CA ALA A 268 -11.69 22.09 -4.52
C ALA A 268 -10.48 21.82 -5.43
N LYS A 269 -10.45 20.65 -6.09
CA LYS A 269 -9.41 20.29 -7.08
C LYS A 269 -9.35 21.31 -8.22
N ALA A 270 -10.50 21.66 -8.79
CA ALA A 270 -10.60 22.57 -9.92
C ALA A 270 -10.18 24.00 -9.59
N THR A 271 -10.53 24.47 -8.39
CA THR A 271 -10.15 25.80 -7.91
C THR A 271 -8.64 25.90 -7.70
N ASP A 272 -8.04 24.90 -7.07
CA ASP A 272 -6.59 24.89 -6.83
C ASP A 272 -5.78 24.81 -8.14
N ILE A 273 -6.26 24.05 -9.12
CA ILE A 273 -5.63 23.99 -10.45
C ILE A 273 -5.89 25.27 -11.27
N GLY A 274 -6.98 25.98 -10.97
CA GLY A 274 -7.43 27.14 -11.73
C GLY A 274 -8.07 26.77 -13.06
N ALA A 275 -8.95 25.77 -13.06
CA ALA A 275 -9.70 25.38 -14.24
C ALA A 275 -10.69 26.46 -14.66
N ASN A 276 -10.81 26.69 -15.97
CA ASN A 276 -11.81 27.59 -16.54
C ASN A 276 -13.18 26.91 -16.66
N LYS A 277 -13.17 25.58 -16.86
CA LYS A 277 -14.39 24.78 -16.96
C LYS A 277 -14.24 23.49 -16.19
N THR A 278 -15.29 23.13 -15.47
CA THR A 278 -15.35 21.92 -14.68
C THR A 278 -16.60 21.15 -15.05
N ILE A 279 -16.42 19.91 -15.47
CA ILE A 279 -17.50 18.99 -15.85
C ILE A 279 -17.47 17.81 -14.87
N MET A 280 -18.63 17.47 -14.33
CA MET A 280 -18.81 16.26 -13.53
C MET A 280 -19.68 15.27 -14.31
N VAL A 281 -19.20 14.04 -14.46
CA VAL A 281 -19.95 12.94 -15.04
C VAL A 281 -20.37 11.99 -13.91
N ALA A 282 -21.66 11.98 -13.59
CA ALA A 282 -22.23 11.18 -12.52
C ALA A 282 -22.69 9.80 -13.02
N ILE A 283 -22.27 8.73 -12.35
CA ILE A 283 -22.55 7.34 -12.70
C ILE A 283 -23.29 6.65 -11.54
N PRO A 284 -24.50 6.09 -11.73
CA PRO A 284 -25.29 6.18 -12.95
C PRO A 284 -25.93 7.56 -13.13
N LYS A 285 -26.31 8.25 -12.05
CA LYS A 285 -26.99 9.54 -12.03
C LYS A 285 -26.59 10.38 -10.81
N ALA A 286 -26.92 11.67 -10.83
CA ALA A 286 -26.72 12.60 -9.72
C ALA A 286 -28.01 12.79 -8.93
N SER A 287 -27.91 12.93 -7.60
CA SER A 287 -29.06 13.32 -6.79
C SER A 287 -29.52 14.74 -7.13
N LYS A 288 -30.74 15.11 -6.69
CA LYS A 288 -31.26 16.48 -6.89
C LYS A 288 -30.37 17.52 -6.23
N GLU A 289 -29.90 17.22 -5.03
CA GLU A 289 -28.98 18.04 -4.25
C GLU A 289 -27.64 18.16 -4.98
N THR A 290 -27.09 17.06 -5.49
CA THR A 290 -25.85 17.06 -6.27
C THR A 290 -25.95 17.96 -7.50
N LYS A 291 -27.07 17.92 -8.24
CA LYS A 291 -27.31 18.83 -9.37
C LYS A 291 -27.39 20.30 -8.93
N PHE A 292 -28.05 20.57 -7.81
CA PHE A 292 -28.15 21.91 -7.22
C PHE A 292 -26.78 22.46 -6.85
N PHE A 293 -25.97 21.69 -6.11
CA PHE A 293 -24.61 22.09 -5.73
C PHE A 293 -23.70 22.25 -6.93
N ALA A 294 -23.76 21.34 -7.91
CA ALA A 294 -22.97 21.46 -9.13
C ALA A 294 -23.27 22.79 -9.85
N ASN A 295 -24.55 23.14 -10.01
CA ASN A 295 -24.92 24.42 -10.62
C ASN A 295 -24.47 25.63 -9.77
N HIS A 296 -24.58 25.56 -8.44
CA HIS A 296 -24.14 26.61 -7.53
C HIS A 296 -22.64 26.90 -7.66
N TYR A 297 -21.82 25.86 -7.77
CA TYR A 297 -20.36 25.98 -7.92
C TYR A 297 -19.89 26.15 -9.37
N GLY A 298 -20.80 26.35 -10.33
CA GLY A 298 -20.46 26.49 -11.75
C GLY A 298 -19.92 25.21 -12.40
N ILE A 299 -20.17 24.05 -11.78
CA ILE A 299 -19.80 22.73 -12.29
C ILE A 299 -20.92 22.20 -13.18
N LYS A 300 -20.58 21.85 -14.41
CA LYS A 300 -21.54 21.23 -15.31
C LYS A 300 -21.71 19.75 -15.00
N CYS A 301 -22.84 19.36 -14.44
CA CYS A 301 -23.19 17.97 -14.20
C CYS A 301 -23.81 17.30 -15.44
N ILE A 302 -23.36 16.09 -15.78
CA ILE A 302 -23.86 15.23 -16.85
C ILE A 302 -24.05 13.81 -16.27
N GLU A 303 -25.13 13.12 -16.60
CA GLU A 303 -25.46 11.80 -16.02
C GLU A 303 -25.19 10.66 -17.01
N ALA A 304 -24.61 9.56 -16.54
CA ALA A 304 -24.22 8.43 -17.37
C ALA A 304 -25.39 7.54 -17.82
N SER A 305 -26.45 7.45 -17.03
CA SER A 305 -27.65 6.67 -17.35
C SER A 305 -28.41 7.18 -18.57
N GLU A 306 -28.20 8.45 -18.96
CA GLU A 306 -28.75 8.99 -20.21
C GLU A 306 -27.90 8.62 -21.46
N LEU A 307 -26.72 8.02 -21.28
CA LEU A 307 -25.65 7.94 -22.28
C LEU A 307 -25.50 6.59 -22.99
N GLU A 308 -25.82 5.47 -22.35
CA GLU A 308 -25.71 4.14 -22.98
C GLU A 308 -26.57 4.02 -24.25
N LYS A 309 -27.63 4.83 -24.37
CA LYS A 309 -28.57 4.81 -25.50
C LYS A 309 -28.35 5.92 -26.53
N ALA A 310 -27.52 6.94 -26.26
CA ALA A 310 -27.44 8.15 -27.09
C ALA A 310 -26.05 8.80 -27.07
N GLN A 311 -25.03 8.09 -27.57
CA GLN A 311 -23.65 8.61 -27.68
C GLN A 311 -23.58 9.99 -28.34
N ASP A 312 -24.39 10.26 -29.36
CA ASP A 312 -24.44 11.57 -30.04
C ASP A 312 -25.04 12.68 -29.18
N ARG A 313 -25.94 12.35 -28.24
CA ARG A 313 -26.45 13.31 -27.27
C ARG A 313 -25.35 13.63 -26.25
N PHE A 314 -24.61 12.64 -25.78
CA PHE A 314 -23.48 12.85 -24.88
C PHE A 314 -22.42 13.76 -25.50
N LYS A 315 -22.02 13.45 -26.75
CA LYS A 315 -21.08 14.28 -27.53
C LYS A 315 -21.54 15.73 -27.60
N ARG A 316 -22.84 15.95 -27.89
CA ARG A 316 -23.43 17.28 -27.95
C ARG A 316 -23.40 17.99 -26.59
N GLU A 317 -23.75 17.33 -25.50
CA GLU A 317 -23.73 17.94 -24.17
C GLU A 317 -22.32 18.34 -23.72
N ILE A 318 -21.31 17.51 -24.00
CA ILE A 318 -19.91 17.85 -23.74
C ILE A 318 -19.50 19.07 -24.59
N ARG A 319 -19.77 19.07 -25.90
CA ARG A 319 -19.46 20.21 -26.79
C ARG A 319 -20.16 21.51 -26.36
N LEU A 320 -21.41 21.44 -25.93
CA LEU A 320 -22.14 22.60 -25.39
C LEU A 320 -21.51 23.14 -24.11
N SER A 321 -20.99 22.25 -23.26
CA SER A 321 -20.28 22.61 -22.04
C SER A 321 -18.95 23.31 -22.36
N LEU A 322 -18.30 22.91 -23.46
CA LEU A 322 -17.08 23.53 -23.98
C LEU A 322 -17.34 24.84 -24.74
N SER A 323 -18.53 25.08 -25.31
CA SER A 323 -18.80 26.24 -26.16
C SER A 323 -19.37 27.49 -25.47
N LYS A 324 -19.96 27.39 -24.27
CA LYS A 324 -20.38 28.59 -23.51
C LYS A 324 -19.16 29.47 -23.18
N LYS A 325 -19.00 30.56 -23.93
CA LYS A 325 -18.11 31.69 -23.68
C LYS A 325 -18.86 32.71 -22.81
N GLY A 326 -18.17 33.31 -21.85
CA GLY A 326 -18.63 34.46 -21.07
C GLY A 326 -19.02 34.06 -19.66
#